data_AF-A0AAW9INI9-F1
#
_entry.id   AF-A0AAW9INI9-F1
#
_cell.length_a   1.000
_cell.length_b   1.000
_cell.length_c   1.000
_cell.angle_alpha   90.00
_cell.angle_beta   90.00
_cell.angle_gamma   90.00
#
_symmetry.space_group_name_H-M   'P 1'
#
loop_
_entity.id
_entity.type
_entity.pdbx_description
1 polymer ?
#
loop_
_entity_poly.entity_id
_entity_poly.type
_entity_poly.pdbx_seq_one_letter_code
_entity_poly.pdbx_strand_id
1 'polypeptide(L)'
;MQDEKWDNGPWNGYYDSIASTSNVATPGAVEFMNYAADNGVETFYITNREHDQLDLSVAQLQRLGFPNADKEHVQVCNESGSSDKTERRENILKDYEVVMYLGDNIGDFTEDFSRELGTVKRTELASDPKYKDLWGDKWIVLPNATYGNYVDSVWNNKKDLTEAEKVQAIKEILN
;
A
#
# COMPACT_ATOMS: atom_id res chain seq x y z
N MET A 1 23.26 8.90 -21.95
CA MET A 1 22.50 8.12 -20.97
C MET A 1 22.50 8.97 -19.71
N GLN A 2 21.34 9.38 -19.22
CA GLN A 2 21.24 10.07 -17.92
C GLN A 2 21.87 9.18 -16.85
N ASP A 3 22.54 9.78 -15.87
CA ASP A 3 23.04 9.06 -14.69
C ASP A 3 21.90 8.21 -14.13
N GLU A 4 22.02 6.89 -14.27
CA GLU A 4 20.99 5.88 -13.95
C GLU A 4 20.84 5.75 -12.42
N LYS A 5 20.36 6.81 -11.77
CA LYS A 5 19.85 6.72 -10.40
C LYS A 5 18.44 6.20 -10.48
N TRP A 6 18.15 5.14 -9.72
CA TRP A 6 16.78 4.75 -9.48
C TRP A 6 16.11 5.86 -8.65
N ASP A 7 15.16 6.57 -9.25
CA ASP A 7 14.36 7.60 -8.60
C ASP A 7 12.89 7.18 -8.69
N ASN A 8 12.18 7.11 -7.56
CA ASN A 8 10.74 6.80 -7.52
C ASN A 8 9.88 7.99 -8.04
N GLY A 9 10.49 8.89 -8.80
CA GLY A 9 10.01 10.24 -9.05
C GLY A 9 10.24 11.15 -7.85
N PRO A 10 10.21 12.48 -8.06
CA PRO A 10 10.41 13.38 -6.97
C PRO A 10 9.25 13.26 -5.97
N TRP A 11 9.59 12.98 -4.70
CA TRP A 11 8.64 13.13 -3.59
C TRP A 11 8.15 14.57 -3.44
N ASN A 12 8.89 15.54 -4.01
CA ASN A 12 8.42 16.92 -4.10
C ASN A 12 7.13 16.97 -4.94
N GLY A 13 6.08 17.56 -4.37
CA GLY A 13 4.79 17.69 -5.04
C GLY A 13 3.85 16.49 -4.96
N TYR A 14 4.18 15.40 -4.24
CA TYR A 14 3.20 14.31 -4.01
C TYR A 14 1.92 14.81 -3.35
N TYR A 15 2.04 15.56 -2.24
CA TYR A 15 0.88 16.14 -1.56
C TYR A 15 0.26 17.30 -2.34
N ASP A 16 1.02 18.03 -3.16
CA ASP A 16 0.46 19.02 -4.09
C ASP A 16 -0.44 18.34 -5.14
N SER A 17 -0.03 17.17 -5.63
CA SER A 17 -0.82 16.35 -6.56
C SER A 17 -2.12 15.85 -5.90
N ILE A 18 -2.06 15.42 -4.64
CA ILE A 18 -3.24 15.05 -3.84
C ILE A 18 -4.17 16.26 -3.64
N ALA A 19 -3.60 17.42 -3.31
CA ALA A 19 -4.34 18.66 -3.10
C ALA A 19 -5.00 19.17 -4.38
N SER A 20 -4.45 18.84 -5.54
CA SER A 20 -4.98 19.24 -6.85
C SER A 20 -5.88 18.17 -7.50
N THR A 21 -6.27 18.38 -8.76
CA THR A 21 -7.03 17.42 -9.57
C THR A 21 -6.15 16.48 -10.40
N SER A 22 -4.82 16.53 -10.26
CA SER A 22 -3.91 15.65 -11.00
C SER A 22 -3.89 14.22 -10.47
N ASN A 23 -4.16 14.03 -9.17
CA ASN A 23 -4.32 12.71 -8.59
C ASN A 23 -5.78 12.26 -8.71
N VAL A 24 -6.00 11.24 -9.53
CA VAL A 24 -7.32 10.69 -9.85
C VAL A 24 -7.51 9.32 -9.21
N ALA A 25 -8.78 8.90 -9.07
CA ALA A 25 -9.09 7.59 -8.53
C ALA A 25 -8.63 6.47 -9.47
N THR A 26 -8.16 5.35 -8.91
CA THR A 26 -7.93 4.12 -9.65
C THR A 26 -9.22 3.70 -10.37
N PRO A 27 -9.16 3.29 -11.65
CA PRO A 27 -10.35 2.87 -12.40
C PRO A 27 -11.18 1.83 -11.63
N GLY A 28 -12.49 2.06 -11.54
CA GLY A 28 -13.44 1.20 -10.84
C GLY A 28 -13.48 1.36 -9.31
N ALA A 29 -12.50 2.02 -8.67
CA ALA A 29 -12.45 2.11 -7.21
C ALA A 29 -13.64 2.87 -6.61
N VAL A 30 -14.01 4.02 -7.19
CA VAL A 30 -15.15 4.82 -6.70
C VAL A 30 -16.46 4.05 -6.86
N GLU A 31 -16.68 3.40 -8.01
CA GLU A 31 -17.88 2.61 -8.28
C GLU A 31 -18.01 1.42 -7.33
N PHE A 32 -16.93 0.65 -7.17
CA PHE A 32 -16.91 -0.53 -6.30
C PHE A 32 -17.15 -0.17 -4.83
N MET A 33 -16.49 0.88 -4.32
CA MET A 33 -16.65 1.27 -2.92
C MET A 33 -18.05 1.81 -2.64
N ASN A 34 -18.62 2.62 -3.54
CA ASN A 34 -20.00 3.07 -3.39
C ASN A 34 -20.99 1.91 -3.46
N TYR A 35 -20.77 0.93 -4.36
CA TYR A 35 -21.58 -0.29 -4.38
C TYR A 35 -21.51 -1.04 -3.04
N ALA A 36 -20.32 -1.17 -2.45
CA ALA A 36 -20.16 -1.80 -1.13
C ALA A 36 -20.93 -1.03 -0.04
N ALA A 37 -20.81 0.30 -0.02
CA ALA A 37 -21.54 1.16 0.92
C ALA A 37 -23.06 1.05 0.77
N ASP A 38 -23.57 1.05 -0.46
CA ASP A 38 -25.00 0.88 -0.76
C ASP A 38 -25.54 -0.50 -0.29
N ASN A 39 -24.66 -1.48 -0.13
CA ASN A 39 -24.96 -2.81 0.40
C ASN A 39 -24.62 -2.96 1.89
N GLY A 40 -24.39 -1.85 2.60
CA GLY A 40 -24.17 -1.83 4.05
C GLY A 40 -22.77 -2.26 4.49
N VAL A 41 -21.78 -2.24 3.59
CA VAL A 41 -20.37 -2.48 3.92
C VAL A 41 -19.66 -1.16 4.17
N GLU A 42 -19.03 -1.04 5.33
CA GLU A 42 -18.25 0.13 5.72
C GLU A 42 -16.83 0.08 5.13
N THR A 43 -16.39 1.19 4.54
CA THR A 43 -15.04 1.29 3.96
C THR A 43 -14.07 2.00 4.91
N PHE A 44 -12.95 1.36 5.23
CA PHE A 44 -11.84 1.96 5.97
C PHE A 44 -10.62 2.16 5.08
N TYR A 45 -10.02 3.35 5.12
CA TYR A 45 -8.86 3.74 4.30
C TYR A 45 -7.59 3.77 5.15
N ILE A 46 -6.84 2.67 5.16
CA ILE A 46 -5.57 2.57 5.91
C ILE A 46 -4.39 2.85 4.98
N THR A 47 -3.68 3.97 5.21
CA THR A 47 -2.66 4.49 4.29
C THR A 47 -1.37 4.89 5.00
N ASN A 48 -0.23 4.74 4.33
CA ASN A 48 1.07 5.21 4.83
C ASN A 48 1.37 6.66 4.42
N ARG A 49 0.35 7.46 4.10
CA ARG A 49 0.50 8.93 4.07
C ARG A 49 0.93 9.42 5.45
N GLU A 50 1.66 10.54 5.47
CA GLU A 50 2.19 11.12 6.69
C GLU A 50 1.08 11.49 7.69
N HIS A 51 1.44 11.44 8.98
CA HIS A 51 0.51 11.60 10.10
C HIS A 51 -0.28 12.93 10.07
N ASP A 52 0.31 13.97 9.50
CA ASP A 52 -0.28 15.30 9.37
C ASP A 52 -1.16 15.46 8.10
N GLN A 53 -1.32 14.40 7.30
CA GLN A 53 -2.03 14.42 6.01
C GLN A 53 -3.45 13.85 6.08
N LEU A 54 -3.99 13.67 7.28
CA LEU A 54 -5.35 13.14 7.47
C LEU A 54 -6.40 14.03 6.78
N ASP A 55 -6.39 15.32 7.09
CA ASP A 55 -7.40 16.27 6.58
C ASP A 55 -7.33 16.38 5.06
N LEU A 56 -6.11 16.40 4.50
CA LEU A 56 -5.88 16.41 3.06
C LEU A 56 -6.41 15.11 2.40
N SER A 57 -6.19 13.96 3.03
CA SER A 57 -6.64 12.67 2.51
C SER A 57 -8.15 12.54 2.52
N VAL A 58 -8.80 12.97 3.60
CA VAL A 58 -10.26 13.04 3.72
C VAL A 58 -10.83 13.94 2.63
N ALA A 59 -10.30 15.16 2.47
CA ALA A 59 -10.76 16.12 1.47
C ALA A 59 -10.63 15.57 0.04
N GLN A 60 -9.54 14.85 -0.26
CA GLN A 60 -9.37 14.20 -1.56
C GLN A 60 -10.43 13.11 -1.79
N LEU A 61 -10.66 12.22 -0.82
CA LEU A 61 -11.64 11.14 -0.94
C LEU A 61 -13.06 11.70 -1.15
N GLN A 62 -13.42 12.76 -0.39
CA GLN A 62 -14.68 13.48 -0.55
C GLN A 62 -14.82 14.07 -1.96
N ARG A 63 -13.78 14.76 -2.46
CA ARG A 63 -13.76 15.34 -3.80
C ARG A 63 -13.92 14.28 -4.89
N LEU A 64 -13.34 13.10 -4.71
CA LEU A 64 -13.41 11.98 -5.65
C LEU A 64 -14.71 11.15 -5.52
N GLY A 65 -15.55 11.43 -4.52
CA GLY A 65 -16.84 10.77 -4.34
C GLY A 65 -16.73 9.38 -3.70
N PHE A 66 -15.70 9.13 -2.89
CA PHE A 66 -15.59 7.89 -2.12
C PHE A 66 -16.55 7.90 -0.91
N PRO A 67 -17.14 6.75 -0.53
CA PRO A 67 -17.96 6.64 0.68
C PRO A 67 -17.08 6.69 1.94
N ASN A 68 -17.68 6.90 3.12
CA ASN A 68 -16.95 6.92 4.40
C ASN A 68 -15.71 7.85 4.38
N ALA A 69 -15.78 8.95 3.63
CA ALA A 69 -14.68 9.89 3.48
C ALA A 69 -14.66 10.89 4.63
N ASP A 70 -14.28 10.42 5.82
CA ASP A 70 -14.21 11.19 7.06
C ASP A 70 -13.06 10.71 7.97
N LYS A 71 -12.88 11.37 9.12
CA LYS A 71 -11.76 11.12 10.04
C LYS A 71 -11.89 9.82 10.85
N GLU A 72 -13.09 9.23 10.93
CA GLU A 72 -13.30 7.97 11.65
C GLU A 72 -12.86 6.77 10.80
N HIS A 73 -12.95 6.91 9.48
CA HIS A 73 -12.66 5.85 8.52
C HIS A 73 -11.28 5.95 7.85
N VAL A 74 -10.64 7.11 7.87
CA VAL A 74 -9.32 7.33 7.27
C VAL A 74 -8.23 7.26 8.33
N GLN A 75 -7.29 6.33 8.18
CA GLN A 75 -6.16 6.14 9.08
C GLN A 75 -4.83 6.33 8.34
N VAL A 76 -4.20 7.49 8.56
CA VAL A 76 -2.83 7.79 8.09
C VAL A 76 -1.77 7.10 8.97
N CYS A 77 -0.49 7.26 8.63
CA CYS A 77 0.60 6.74 9.44
C CYS A 77 0.63 7.39 10.84
N ASN A 78 1.08 6.66 11.85
CA ASN A 78 1.30 7.21 13.19
C ASN A 78 2.50 8.19 13.17
N GLU A 79 2.63 9.03 14.19
CA GLU A 79 3.75 9.99 14.32
C GLU A 79 5.15 9.33 14.24
N SER A 80 5.25 8.04 14.58
CA SER A 80 6.48 7.26 14.45
C SER A 80 6.94 7.04 13.00
N GLY A 81 6.08 7.29 12.01
CA GLY A 81 6.38 7.06 10.60
C GLY A 81 6.40 5.57 10.21
N SER A 82 5.90 4.68 11.05
CA SER A 82 5.89 3.24 10.77
C SER A 82 5.00 2.90 9.55
N SER A 83 5.57 2.18 8.59
CA SER A 83 4.82 1.65 7.44
C SER A 83 3.94 0.44 7.79
N ASP A 84 4.13 -0.16 8.97
CA ASP A 84 3.31 -1.27 9.46
C ASP A 84 1.88 -0.78 9.70
N LYS A 85 0.91 -1.52 9.19
CA LYS A 85 -0.53 -1.22 9.28
C LYS A 85 -1.25 -2.09 10.31
N THR A 86 -0.54 -2.95 11.04
CA THR A 86 -1.12 -3.95 11.96
C THR A 86 -1.95 -3.31 13.06
N GLU A 87 -1.40 -2.35 13.81
CA GLU A 87 -2.13 -1.65 14.86
C GLU A 87 -3.43 -1.00 14.34
N ARG A 88 -3.33 -0.36 13.16
CA ARG A 88 -4.45 0.32 12.49
C ARG A 88 -5.55 -0.67 12.08
N ARG A 89 -5.17 -1.81 11.49
CA ARG A 89 -6.10 -2.91 11.18
C ARG A 89 -6.73 -3.49 12.46
N GLU A 90 -5.94 -3.78 13.48
CA GLU A 90 -6.39 -4.38 14.73
C GLU A 90 -7.38 -3.48 15.47
N ASN A 91 -7.24 -2.17 15.39
CA ASN A 91 -8.20 -1.23 15.97
C ASN A 91 -9.58 -1.33 15.31
N ILE A 92 -9.65 -1.49 13.98
CA ILE A 92 -10.91 -1.68 13.26
C ILE A 92 -11.50 -3.07 13.56
N LEU A 93 -10.67 -4.10 13.60
CA LEU A 93 -11.10 -5.49 13.83
C LEU A 93 -11.71 -5.75 15.23
N LYS A 94 -11.66 -4.77 16.15
CA LYS A 94 -12.36 -4.86 17.44
C LYS A 94 -13.88 -4.80 17.29
N ASP A 95 -14.34 -4.00 16.33
CA ASP A 95 -15.77 -3.68 16.16
C ASP A 95 -16.31 -4.17 14.81
N TYR A 96 -15.43 -4.54 13.87
CA TYR A 96 -15.79 -4.91 12.49
C TYR A 96 -15.22 -6.26 12.06
N GLU A 97 -15.97 -6.95 11.20
CA GLU A 97 -15.47 -8.12 10.47
C GLU A 97 -15.02 -7.69 9.07
N VAL A 98 -13.75 -7.91 8.75
CA VAL A 98 -13.23 -7.58 7.41
C VAL A 98 -13.64 -8.67 6.42
N VAL A 99 -14.42 -8.28 5.42
CA VAL A 99 -14.80 -9.12 4.27
C VAL A 99 -13.73 -9.12 3.17
N MET A 100 -13.05 -7.99 2.94
CA MET A 100 -12.02 -7.84 1.91
C MET A 100 -10.94 -6.83 2.32
N TYR A 101 -9.71 -7.08 1.87
CA TYR A 101 -8.60 -6.14 1.87
C TYR A 101 -8.23 -5.81 0.43
N LEU A 102 -7.97 -4.55 0.12
CA LEU A 102 -7.59 -4.08 -1.21
C LEU A 102 -6.28 -3.30 -1.10
N GLY A 103 -5.27 -3.67 -1.88
CA GLY A 103 -3.94 -3.06 -1.78
C GLY A 103 -3.01 -3.44 -2.93
N ASP A 104 -1.99 -2.62 -3.13
CA ASP A 104 -0.95 -2.85 -4.14
C ASP A 104 0.36 -3.39 -3.55
N ASN A 105 0.49 -3.33 -2.22
CA ASN A 105 1.65 -3.81 -1.50
C ASN A 105 1.23 -4.94 -0.56
N ILE A 106 2.05 -5.98 -0.44
CA ILE A 106 1.69 -7.15 0.37
C ILE A 106 1.49 -6.81 1.86
N GLY A 107 2.14 -5.75 2.34
CA GLY A 107 1.98 -5.20 3.70
C GLY A 107 0.60 -4.63 3.98
N ASP A 108 -0.23 -4.41 2.95
CA ASP A 108 -1.62 -3.98 3.09
C ASP A 108 -2.48 -5.10 3.71
N PHE A 109 -2.12 -6.35 3.46
CA PHE A 109 -2.87 -7.54 3.86
C PHE A 109 -2.42 -8.14 5.20
N THR A 110 -1.11 -8.22 5.43
CA THR A 110 -0.47 -8.71 6.66
C THR A 110 0.99 -8.27 6.71
N GLU A 111 1.59 -8.21 7.90
CA GLU A 111 3.01 -7.90 8.08
C GLU A 111 3.91 -9.17 8.02
N ASP A 112 3.33 -10.36 7.81
CA ASP A 112 4.09 -11.62 7.72
C ASP A 112 5.15 -11.64 6.60
N PHE A 113 4.98 -10.81 5.56
CA PHE A 113 5.84 -10.76 4.37
C PHE A 113 6.93 -9.69 4.46
N SER A 114 7.69 -9.71 5.55
CA SER A 114 8.79 -8.78 5.80
C SER A 114 9.80 -8.74 4.65
N ARG A 115 10.37 -7.55 4.42
CA ARG A 115 11.34 -7.30 3.33
C ARG A 115 12.64 -8.10 3.51
N GLU A 116 13.01 -8.37 4.76
CA GLU A 116 14.19 -9.11 5.19
C GLU A 116 14.19 -10.57 4.74
N LEU A 117 13.01 -11.15 4.50
CA LEU A 117 12.87 -12.50 3.93
C LEU A 117 13.48 -12.61 2.53
N GLY A 118 13.53 -11.50 1.80
CA GLY A 118 13.97 -11.45 0.42
C GLY A 118 12.88 -11.87 -0.57
N THR A 119 13.06 -11.53 -1.85
CA THR A 119 12.06 -11.75 -2.90
C THR A 119 11.61 -13.20 -3.01
N VAL A 120 12.54 -14.16 -3.07
CA VAL A 120 12.23 -15.59 -3.27
C VAL A 120 11.36 -16.14 -2.14
N LYS A 121 11.77 -15.97 -0.87
CA LYS A 121 11.03 -16.50 0.27
C LYS A 121 9.66 -15.85 0.44
N ARG A 122 9.52 -14.57 0.08
CA ARG A 122 8.22 -13.89 0.10
C ARG A 122 7.27 -14.49 -0.93
N THR A 123 7.76 -14.81 -2.13
CA THR A 123 6.97 -15.50 -3.16
C THR A 123 6.60 -16.93 -2.74
N GLU A 124 7.54 -17.68 -2.15
CA GLU A 124 7.26 -19.01 -1.59
C GLU A 124 6.18 -18.94 -0.50
N LEU A 125 6.34 -17.99 0.43
CA LEU A 125 5.37 -17.76 1.50
C LEU A 125 3.99 -17.41 0.95
N ALA A 126 3.90 -16.66 -0.16
CA ALA A 126 2.61 -16.30 -0.76
C ALA A 126 1.84 -17.53 -1.28
N SER A 127 2.56 -18.62 -1.56
CA SER A 127 2.00 -19.91 -1.99
C SER A 127 1.69 -20.86 -0.81
N ASP A 128 2.02 -20.46 0.42
CA ASP A 128 1.75 -21.26 1.63
C ASP A 128 0.24 -21.48 1.82
N PRO A 129 -0.19 -22.67 2.29
CA PRO A 129 -1.61 -22.94 2.59
C PRO A 129 -2.29 -21.90 3.47
N LYS A 130 -1.55 -21.17 4.31
CA LYS A 130 -2.06 -20.07 5.13
C LYS A 130 -2.61 -18.91 4.30
N TYR A 131 -2.08 -18.65 3.10
CA TYR A 131 -2.45 -17.48 2.30
C TYR A 131 -2.95 -17.78 0.90
N LYS A 132 -2.60 -18.93 0.31
CA LYS A 132 -2.84 -19.23 -1.11
C LYS A 132 -4.31 -19.02 -1.54
N ASP A 133 -5.26 -19.32 -0.65
CA ASP A 133 -6.69 -19.28 -0.93
C ASP A 133 -7.30 -17.89 -0.59
N LEU A 134 -6.52 -16.97 -0.02
CA LEU A 134 -6.95 -15.59 0.25
C LEU A 134 -6.85 -14.71 -0.99
N TRP A 135 -5.89 -14.97 -1.88
CA TRP A 135 -5.62 -14.14 -3.05
C TRP A 135 -6.78 -14.18 -4.05
N GLY A 136 -7.30 -13.00 -4.41
CA GLY A 136 -8.43 -12.86 -5.33
C GLY A 136 -9.80 -13.13 -4.71
N ASP A 137 -9.86 -13.46 -3.42
CA ASP A 137 -11.08 -13.60 -2.63
C ASP A 137 -11.11 -12.56 -1.51
N LYS A 138 -10.49 -12.85 -0.36
CA LYS A 138 -10.36 -11.89 0.74
C LYS A 138 -9.29 -10.83 0.50
N TRP A 139 -8.24 -11.14 -0.25
CA TRP A 139 -7.12 -10.25 -0.56
C TRP A 139 -7.11 -9.90 -2.05
N ILE A 140 -7.59 -8.70 -2.39
CA ILE A 140 -7.65 -8.21 -3.76
C ILE A 140 -6.40 -7.37 -4.04
N VAL A 141 -5.54 -7.89 -4.91
CA VAL A 141 -4.25 -7.27 -5.26
C VAL A 141 -4.43 -6.32 -6.44
N LEU A 142 -3.97 -5.09 -6.28
CA LEU A 142 -3.85 -4.11 -7.36
C LEU A 142 -2.41 -4.13 -7.91
N PRO A 143 -2.21 -4.10 -9.23
CA PRO A 143 -0.87 -4.15 -9.79
C PRO A 143 -0.14 -2.82 -9.61
N ASN A 144 1.02 -2.84 -8.94
CA ASN A 144 1.97 -1.73 -8.90
C ASN A 144 3.38 -2.22 -9.26
N ALA A 145 3.84 -1.89 -10.46
CA ALA A 145 5.18 -2.21 -10.96
C ALA A 145 6.15 -1.01 -10.87
N THR A 146 5.76 0.06 -10.19
CA THR A 146 6.55 1.30 -10.09
C THR A 146 7.40 1.31 -8.82
N TYR A 147 6.81 0.95 -7.68
CA TYR A 147 7.48 0.94 -6.38
C TYR A 147 6.77 -0.02 -5.41
N GLY A 148 7.37 -0.25 -4.24
CA GLY A 148 6.75 -0.99 -3.15
C GLY A 148 7.75 -1.89 -2.42
N ASN A 149 7.28 -2.63 -1.42
CA ASN A 149 8.15 -3.49 -0.60
C ASN A 149 8.84 -4.59 -1.43
N TYR A 150 8.33 -4.93 -2.63
CA TYR A 150 8.99 -5.89 -3.53
C TYR A 150 10.36 -5.41 -4.01
N VAL A 151 10.55 -4.09 -4.14
CA VAL A 151 11.82 -3.48 -4.54
C VAL A 151 12.85 -3.68 -3.42
N ASP A 152 12.53 -3.25 -2.21
CA ASP A 152 13.41 -3.37 -1.05
C ASP A 152 13.78 -4.82 -0.69
N SER A 153 12.93 -5.79 -1.03
CA SER A 153 13.23 -7.21 -0.76
C SER A 153 14.26 -7.80 -1.71
N VAL A 154 14.59 -7.14 -2.82
CA VAL A 154 15.68 -7.58 -3.69
C VAL A 154 17.01 -7.63 -2.94
N TRP A 155 17.19 -6.75 -1.95
CA TRP A 155 18.37 -6.67 -1.11
C TRP A 155 18.07 -6.87 0.38
N ASN A 156 17.00 -7.60 0.69
CA ASN A 156 16.60 -7.98 2.05
C ASN A 156 16.52 -6.79 3.01
N ASN A 157 16.04 -5.64 2.54
CA ASN A 157 15.90 -4.40 3.32
C ASN A 157 17.21 -3.78 3.85
N LYS A 158 18.38 -4.20 3.36
CA LYS A 158 19.67 -3.54 3.67
C LYS A 158 19.59 -2.05 3.35
N LYS A 159 19.96 -1.19 4.31
CA LYS A 159 19.78 0.27 4.21
C LYS A 159 20.96 1.00 3.57
N ASP A 160 22.15 0.42 3.62
CA ASP A 160 23.40 1.11 3.28
C ASP A 160 23.99 0.67 1.93
N LEU A 161 23.14 0.41 0.93
CA LEU A 161 23.55 0.04 -0.42
C LEU A 161 23.70 1.27 -1.31
N THR A 162 24.78 1.29 -2.07
CA THR A 162 24.96 2.18 -3.21
C THR A 162 23.98 1.82 -4.34
N GLU A 163 23.70 2.77 -5.23
CA GLU A 163 22.85 2.53 -6.41
C GLU A 163 23.42 1.41 -7.31
N ALA A 164 24.75 1.34 -7.45
CA ALA A 164 25.40 0.27 -8.20
C ALA A 164 25.15 -1.12 -7.59
N GLU A 165 25.18 -1.23 -6.26
CA GLU A 165 24.89 -2.49 -5.58
C GLU A 165 23.41 -2.87 -5.69
N LYS A 166 22.48 -1.90 -5.64
CA LYS A 166 21.04 -2.17 -5.88
C LYS A 166 20.80 -2.67 -7.30
N VAL A 167 21.39 -2.03 -8.31
CA VAL A 167 21.31 -2.47 -9.72
C VAL A 167 21.88 -3.87 -9.87
N GLN A 168 23.01 -4.16 -9.22
CA GLN A 168 23.62 -5.49 -9.26
C GLN A 168 22.72 -6.55 -8.61
N ALA A 169 22.12 -6.27 -7.46
CA ALA A 169 21.17 -7.19 -6.81
C ALA A 169 19.93 -7.47 -7.67
N ILE A 170 19.41 -6.47 -8.39
CA ILE A 170 18.31 -6.67 -9.36
C ILE A 170 18.74 -7.64 -10.46
N LYS A 171 19.94 -7.46 -11.04
CA LYS A 171 20.47 -8.35 -12.09
C LYS A 171 20.64 -9.79 -11.59
N GLU A 172 21.05 -9.97 -10.35
CA GLU A 172 21.25 -11.31 -9.75
C GLU A 172 19.95 -12.08 -9.56
N ILE A 173 18.82 -11.40 -9.33
CA ILE A 173 17.51 -12.07 -9.21
C ILE A 173 16.93 -12.46 -10.58
N LEU A 174 17.34 -11.78 -11.65
CA LEU A 174 16.84 -12.03 -13.00
C LEU A 174 17.59 -13.12 -13.78
N ASN A 175 18.77 -13.54 -13.29
CA ASN A 175 19.62 -14.56 -13.91
C ASN A 175 19.45 -15.91 -13.20
#